data_AF-A0A7G3ZID4-F1
#
_entry.id   AF-A0A7G3ZID4-F1
#
_cell.length_a   1.000
_cell.length_b   1.000
_cell.length_c   1.000
_cell.angle_alpha   90.00
_cell.angle_beta   90.00
_cell.angle_gamma   90.00
#
_symmetry.space_group_name_H-M   'P 1'
#
loop_
_entity.id
_entity.type
_entity.pdbx_description
1 polymer ?
#
loop_
_entity_poly.entity_id
_entity_poly.type
_entity_poly.pdbx_seq_one_letter_code
_entity_poly.pdbx_strand_id
1 'polypeptide(L)'
;MPGIVRNVVARAFKSAELPPALRERVLSRQKEGNIQRLEKLAKSLQPGEYHIELQAESELVKCFYPTKFARVELPNGKNYSNKQLEMLGENLLLLNMNKTFLNLFKRSEQDISGFDFNFAAKMDHMSSWKKDSPELIRRFLRNKKLTNLARLPAPSNRIPERIQHGFDRKAFSAVIGYISVTNELTIVSKFLREKITNPIARAILLR
;
A
#
# COMPACT_ATOMS: atom_id res chain seq x y z
N MET A 1 12.11 -46.29 16.63
CA MET A 1 10.81 -45.73 16.19
C MET A 1 10.31 -44.88 17.34
N PRO A 2 10.33 -43.54 17.25
CA PRO A 2 9.41 -42.70 16.47
C PRO A 2 10.19 -41.69 15.58
N GLY A 3 9.72 -41.17 14.45
CA GLY A 3 8.37 -41.01 13.95
C GLY A 3 8.26 -39.68 13.22
N ILE A 4 8.94 -39.57 12.06
CA ILE A 4 8.43 -39.03 10.79
C ILE A 4 7.31 -37.95 10.89
N VAL A 5 7.53 -36.82 11.56
CA VAL A 5 6.58 -35.67 11.46
C VAL A 5 7.29 -34.31 11.30
N ARG A 6 8.60 -34.20 11.56
CA ARG A 6 9.29 -32.89 11.55
C ARG A 6 9.96 -32.46 10.24
N ASN A 7 9.96 -33.28 9.18
CA ASN A 7 10.77 -33.02 7.98
C ASN A 7 10.00 -32.85 6.65
N VAL A 8 8.66 -32.75 6.65
CA VAL A 8 7.88 -32.67 5.40
C VAL A 8 7.53 -31.22 4.98
N VAL A 9 7.58 -30.24 5.89
CA VAL A 9 7.17 -28.85 5.58
C VAL A 9 8.34 -27.96 5.12
N ALA A 10 9.58 -28.43 5.24
CA ALA A 10 10.79 -27.63 4.94
C ALA A 10 11.44 -27.92 3.57
N ARG A 11 10.82 -28.72 2.68
CA ARG A 11 11.47 -29.16 1.41
C ARG A 11 10.70 -28.92 0.11
N ALA A 12 9.59 -28.20 0.09
CA ALA A 12 8.75 -28.07 -1.11
C ALA A 12 8.73 -26.69 -1.80
N PHE A 13 9.63 -25.76 -1.47
CA PHE A 13 9.73 -24.48 -2.21
C PHE A 13 11.20 -24.10 -2.49
N LYS A 14 11.96 -25.02 -3.08
CA LYS A 14 13.02 -24.59 -4.01
C LYS A 14 12.30 -24.06 -5.25
N SER A 15 12.63 -22.83 -5.60
CA SER A 15 12.15 -22.07 -6.76
C SER A 15 12.15 -22.91 -8.03
N ALA A 16 11.03 -23.57 -8.32
CA ALA A 16 10.69 -23.93 -9.68
C ALA A 16 10.24 -22.63 -10.33
N GLU A 17 11.15 -21.98 -11.05
CA GLU A 17 10.79 -20.90 -11.95
C GLU A 17 9.69 -21.41 -12.88
N LEU A 18 8.47 -20.91 -12.69
CA LEU A 18 7.34 -21.25 -13.55
C LEU A 18 7.73 -20.98 -15.01
N PRO A 19 7.50 -21.93 -15.93
CA PRO A 19 7.75 -21.74 -17.36
C PRO A 19 7.14 -20.42 -17.87
N PRO A 20 7.79 -19.70 -18.79
CA PRO A 20 7.32 -18.39 -19.27
C PRO A 20 5.85 -18.37 -19.71
N ALA A 21 5.41 -19.43 -20.42
CA ALA A 21 4.03 -19.59 -20.91
C ALA A 21 2.97 -19.68 -19.79
N LEU A 22 3.35 -20.16 -18.59
CA LEU A 22 2.47 -20.20 -17.42
C LEU A 22 2.43 -18.85 -16.67
N ARG A 23 3.49 -18.03 -16.78
CA ARG A 23 3.51 -16.68 -16.19
C ARG A 23 2.54 -15.75 -16.92
N GLU A 24 2.49 -15.80 -18.25
CA GLU A 24 1.50 -15.05 -19.06
C GLU A 24 0.06 -15.49 -18.79
N ARG A 25 -0.19 -16.80 -18.63
CA ARG A 25 -1.54 -17.34 -18.41
C ARG A 25 -2.21 -16.87 -17.12
N VAL A 26 -1.45 -16.60 -16.06
CA VAL A 26 -1.99 -16.16 -14.76
C VAL A 26 -2.41 -14.68 -14.81
N LEU A 27 -1.74 -13.87 -15.63
CA LEU A 27 -2.10 -12.46 -15.87
C LEU A 27 -3.27 -12.34 -16.86
N SER A 28 -3.34 -13.20 -17.88
CA SER A 28 -4.36 -13.12 -18.93
C SER A 28 -5.75 -13.61 -18.50
N ARG A 29 -5.84 -14.67 -17.68
CA ARG A 29 -7.15 -15.26 -17.28
C ARG A 29 -8.05 -14.28 -16.53
N GLN A 30 -7.48 -13.24 -15.92
CA GLN A 30 -8.15 -12.33 -15.00
C GLN A 30 -7.76 -10.88 -15.23
N LYS A 31 -7.48 -10.55 -16.50
CA LYS A 31 -7.11 -9.23 -16.98
C LYS A 31 -8.14 -8.18 -16.58
N GLU A 32 -9.42 -8.49 -16.77
CA GLU A 32 -10.54 -7.57 -16.51
C GLU A 32 -10.65 -7.15 -15.04
N GLY A 33 -10.53 -8.09 -14.11
CA GLY A 33 -10.52 -7.78 -12.67
C GLY A 33 -9.29 -6.97 -12.24
N ASN A 34 -8.16 -7.07 -12.95
CA ASN A 34 -6.98 -6.25 -12.67
C ASN A 34 -7.15 -4.83 -13.24
N ILE A 35 -7.73 -4.70 -14.43
CA ILE A 35 -8.09 -3.41 -15.05
C ILE A 35 -9.04 -2.64 -14.12
N GLN A 36 -10.12 -3.27 -13.64
CA GLN A 36 -11.06 -2.63 -12.72
C GLN A 36 -10.40 -2.12 -11.44
N ARG A 37 -9.38 -2.81 -10.91
CA ARG A 37 -8.63 -2.37 -9.73
C ARG A 37 -7.77 -1.15 -10.05
N LEU A 38 -7.09 -1.14 -11.20
CA LEU A 38 -6.31 0.00 -11.67
C LEU A 38 -7.20 1.22 -11.89
N GLU A 39 -8.30 1.08 -12.61
CA GLU A 39 -9.26 2.16 -12.86
C GLU A 39 -9.81 2.73 -11.57
N LYS A 40 -10.17 1.86 -10.63
CA LYS A 40 -10.67 2.28 -9.31
C LYS A 40 -9.62 3.06 -8.53
N LEU A 41 -8.35 2.63 -8.58
CA LEU A 41 -7.23 3.33 -7.95
C LEU A 41 -6.98 4.69 -8.62
N ALA A 42 -6.89 4.71 -9.95
CA ALA A 42 -6.70 5.92 -10.74
C ALA A 42 -7.83 6.93 -10.52
N LYS A 43 -9.08 6.49 -10.51
CA LYS A 43 -10.25 7.34 -10.24
C LYS A 43 -10.28 7.89 -8.82
N SER A 44 -9.87 7.10 -7.83
CA SER A 44 -9.97 7.49 -6.42
C SER A 44 -8.84 8.42 -5.97
N LEU A 45 -7.65 8.27 -6.56
CA LEU A 45 -6.45 9.02 -6.20
C LEU A 45 -6.09 10.12 -7.20
N GLN A 46 -6.53 9.99 -8.46
CA GLN A 46 -6.26 10.93 -9.55
C GLN A 46 -4.76 11.24 -9.73
N PRO A 47 -3.90 10.23 -9.92
CA PRO A 47 -2.45 10.43 -10.03
C PRO A 47 -2.05 11.36 -11.18
N GLY A 48 -2.85 11.39 -12.26
CA GLY A 48 -2.60 12.27 -13.41
C GLY A 48 -2.60 13.77 -13.09
N GLU A 49 -3.32 14.22 -12.05
CA GLU A 49 -3.30 15.63 -11.60
C GLU A 49 -1.94 16.07 -11.04
N TYR A 50 -1.07 15.11 -10.74
CA TYR A 50 0.26 15.32 -10.16
C TYR A 50 1.38 14.94 -11.12
N HIS A 51 1.06 14.66 -12.39
CA HIS A 51 2.03 14.11 -13.35
C HIS A 51 2.66 12.79 -12.88
N ILE A 52 1.92 11.99 -12.10
CA ILE A 52 2.36 10.64 -11.75
C ILE A 52 2.01 9.70 -12.89
N GLU A 53 3.04 9.10 -13.45
CA GLU A 53 2.92 8.08 -14.48
C GLU A 53 2.82 6.70 -13.83
N LEU A 54 1.75 5.99 -14.17
CA LEU A 54 1.60 4.56 -13.88
C LEU A 54 2.21 3.79 -15.05
N GLN A 55 3.54 3.74 -15.07
CA GLN A 55 4.27 3.03 -16.12
C GLN A 55 3.94 1.53 -16.10
N ALA A 56 4.11 0.86 -17.25
CA ALA A 56 4.01 -0.59 -17.41
C ALA A 56 2.88 -1.26 -16.59
N GLU A 57 1.62 -1.11 -17.02
CA GLU A 57 0.46 -1.64 -16.29
C GLU A 57 0.58 -3.13 -15.92
N SER A 58 1.20 -3.94 -16.79
CA SER A 58 1.48 -5.36 -16.54
C SER A 58 2.33 -5.60 -15.29
N GLU A 59 3.23 -4.68 -14.99
CA GLU A 59 4.14 -4.70 -13.85
C GLU A 59 3.47 -4.15 -12.60
N LEU A 60 2.73 -3.04 -12.72
CA LEU A 60 1.96 -2.48 -11.62
C LEU A 60 0.93 -3.48 -11.06
N VAL A 61 0.28 -4.27 -11.91
CA VAL A 61 -0.69 -5.31 -11.50
C VAL A 61 -0.07 -6.33 -10.54
N LYS A 62 1.24 -6.57 -10.59
CA LYS A 62 1.93 -7.49 -9.66
C LYS A 62 1.85 -7.01 -8.21
N CYS A 63 1.72 -5.70 -7.97
CA CYS A 63 1.55 -5.13 -6.63
C CYS A 63 0.26 -5.60 -5.94
N PHE A 64 -0.77 -6.00 -6.72
CA PHE A 64 -2.01 -6.53 -6.18
C PHE A 64 -1.93 -7.97 -5.67
N TYR A 65 -0.78 -8.64 -5.78
CA TYR A 65 -0.60 -10.03 -5.34
C TYR A 65 0.30 -10.13 -4.10
N PRO A 66 -0.16 -9.71 -2.91
CA PRO A 66 0.68 -9.63 -1.71
C PRO A 66 1.18 -10.99 -1.22
N THR A 67 0.55 -12.10 -1.64
CA THR A 67 0.95 -13.46 -1.27
C THR A 67 1.88 -14.13 -2.29
N LYS A 68 2.11 -13.51 -3.47
CA LYS A 68 2.98 -14.07 -4.50
C LYS A 68 4.35 -13.40 -4.42
N PHE A 69 5.41 -14.21 -4.56
CA PHE A 69 6.77 -13.72 -4.76
C PHE A 69 6.95 -13.19 -6.19
N ALA A 70 6.22 -12.13 -6.52
CA ALA A 70 6.35 -11.46 -7.80
C ALA A 70 7.54 -10.48 -7.77
N ARG A 71 8.33 -10.50 -8.84
CA ARG A 71 9.29 -9.44 -9.15
C ARG A 71 8.66 -8.48 -10.14
N VAL A 72 8.72 -7.21 -9.79
CA VAL A 72 8.31 -6.09 -10.62
C VAL A 72 9.54 -5.59 -11.35
N GLU A 73 9.48 -5.59 -12.67
CA GLU A 73 10.53 -5.16 -13.57
C GLU A 73 10.23 -3.73 -14.01
N LEU A 74 11.18 -2.83 -13.82
CA LEU A 74 11.01 -1.43 -14.19
C LEU A 74 11.64 -1.14 -15.55
N PRO A 75 11.20 -0.09 -16.27
CA PRO A 75 11.77 0.29 -17.56
C PRO A 75 13.27 0.58 -17.54
N ASN A 76 13.82 0.95 -16.37
CA ASN A 76 15.24 1.20 -16.18
C ASN A 76 16.08 -0.08 -15.92
N GLY A 77 15.49 -1.26 -16.09
CA GLY A 77 16.15 -2.56 -15.87
C GLY A 77 16.28 -2.99 -14.41
N LYS A 78 15.86 -2.17 -13.44
CA LYS A 78 15.84 -2.55 -12.03
C LYS A 78 14.67 -3.50 -11.76
N ASN A 79 14.86 -4.41 -10.81
CA ASN A 79 13.77 -5.25 -10.32
C ASN A 79 13.60 -5.11 -8.81
N TYR A 80 12.34 -5.17 -8.38
CA TYR A 80 11.96 -5.12 -6.98
C TYR A 80 11.03 -6.28 -6.67
N SER A 81 11.24 -6.95 -5.53
CA SER A 81 10.23 -7.87 -5.02
C SER A 81 9.02 -7.10 -4.52
N ASN A 82 7.83 -7.72 -4.61
CA ASN A 82 6.61 -7.11 -4.10
C ASN A 82 6.73 -6.69 -2.61
N LYS A 83 7.43 -7.50 -1.80
CA LYS A 83 7.69 -7.19 -0.39
C LYS A 83 8.56 -5.93 -0.20
N GLN A 84 9.56 -5.71 -1.06
CA GLN A 84 10.38 -4.49 -1.00
C GLN A 84 9.53 -3.25 -1.32
N LEU A 85 8.66 -3.33 -2.33
CA LEU A 85 7.74 -2.25 -2.67
C LEU A 85 6.73 -2.01 -1.54
N GLU A 86 6.18 -3.07 -0.93
CA GLU A 86 5.30 -2.99 0.24
C GLU A 86 5.98 -2.22 1.38
N MET A 87 7.19 -2.63 1.79
CA MET A 87 7.92 -1.97 2.87
C MET A 87 8.28 -0.52 2.54
N LEU A 88 8.70 -0.26 1.30
CA LEU A 88 9.04 1.08 0.84
C LEU A 88 7.82 2.01 0.92
N GLY A 89 6.68 1.57 0.38
CA GLY A 89 5.46 2.37 0.39
C GLY A 89 4.87 2.53 1.79
N GLU A 90 4.95 1.51 2.64
CA GLU A 90 4.53 1.61 4.05
C GLU A 90 5.35 2.67 4.80
N ASN A 91 6.68 2.62 4.67
CA ASN A 91 7.57 3.60 5.30
C ASN A 91 7.33 5.02 4.75
N LEU A 92 7.13 5.15 3.44
CA LEU A 92 6.87 6.44 2.81
C LEU A 92 5.52 7.04 3.22
N LEU A 93 4.48 6.21 3.33
CA LEU A 93 3.18 6.61 3.86
C LEU A 93 3.30 7.07 5.31
N LEU A 94 3.98 6.29 6.16
CA LEU A 94 4.18 6.62 7.57
C LEU A 94 4.94 7.95 7.73
N LEU A 95 6.02 8.14 6.97
CA LEU A 95 6.78 9.39 6.97
C LEU A 95 5.90 10.60 6.59
N ASN A 96 5.11 10.48 5.52
CA ASN A 96 4.22 11.56 5.08
C ASN A 96 3.09 11.81 6.08
N MET A 97 2.57 10.77 6.73
CA MET A 97 1.58 10.90 7.80
C MET A 97 2.17 11.66 8.98
N ASN A 98 3.35 11.25 9.47
CA ASN A 98 4.04 11.93 10.57
C ASN A 98 4.31 13.40 10.22
N LYS A 99 4.80 13.69 9.01
CA LYS A 99 4.99 15.06 8.55
C LYS A 99 3.69 15.86 8.54
N THR A 100 2.58 15.24 8.18
CA THR A 100 1.25 15.89 8.19
C THR A 100 0.77 16.15 9.62
N PHE A 101 0.97 15.19 10.51
CA PHE A 101 0.62 15.26 11.93
C PHE A 101 1.38 16.35 12.68
N LEU A 102 2.67 16.49 12.43
CA LEU A 102 3.48 17.59 12.96
C LEU A 102 3.02 18.97 12.46
N ASN A 103 2.23 19.03 11.39
CA ASN A 103 1.65 20.26 10.86
C ASN A 103 0.15 20.43 11.23
N LEU A 104 -0.43 19.50 11.98
CA LEU A 104 -1.88 19.41 12.17
C LEU A 104 -2.43 20.46 13.14
N PHE A 105 -1.71 20.74 14.22
CA PHE A 105 -2.17 21.59 15.33
C PHE A 105 -1.35 22.88 15.51
N LYS A 106 -0.68 23.36 14.45
CA LYS A 106 0.16 24.57 14.50
C LYS A 106 -0.59 25.73 15.13
N ARG A 107 0.00 26.32 16.18
CA ARG A 107 -0.48 27.47 16.98
C ARG A 107 0.32 27.66 18.27
N SER A 108 1.38 26.88 18.53
CA SER A 108 2.11 26.93 19.81
C SER A 108 3.37 27.77 19.70
N GLU A 109 3.73 28.49 20.77
CA GLU A 109 5.02 29.17 20.92
C GLU A 109 6.21 28.19 20.93
N GLN A 110 5.93 26.89 21.10
CA GLN A 110 6.91 25.80 21.15
C GLN A 110 7.16 25.12 19.79
N ASP A 111 6.56 25.63 18.70
CA ASP A 111 6.73 25.07 17.37
C ASP A 111 8.19 25.27 16.89
N ILE A 112 8.89 24.19 16.53
CA ILE A 112 10.28 24.24 16.03
C ILE A 112 10.27 24.14 14.52
N SER A 113 10.82 25.14 13.82
CA SER A 113 10.82 25.23 12.35
C SER A 113 9.41 25.07 11.74
N GLY A 114 8.38 25.55 12.45
CA GLY A 114 6.99 25.42 12.05
C GLY A 114 6.40 24.01 12.19
N PHE A 115 7.05 23.09 12.91
CA PHE A 115 6.50 21.78 13.26
C PHE A 115 6.15 21.74 14.76
N ASP A 116 4.99 21.18 15.06
CA ASP A 116 4.49 20.99 16.41
C ASP A 116 4.88 19.61 16.94
N PHE A 117 5.86 19.58 17.84
CA PHE A 117 6.35 18.36 18.49
C PHE A 117 5.50 17.93 19.69
N ASN A 118 4.49 18.73 20.09
CA ASN A 118 3.54 18.36 21.14
C ASN A 118 2.39 17.47 20.63
N PHE A 119 2.50 16.93 19.41
CA PHE A 119 1.49 16.08 18.80
C PHE A 119 1.02 14.95 19.72
N ALA A 120 1.92 14.28 20.45
CA ALA A 120 1.56 13.21 21.37
C ALA A 120 0.59 13.68 22.46
N ALA A 121 0.93 14.77 23.16
CA ALA A 121 0.08 15.36 24.19
C ALA A 121 -1.28 15.83 23.63
N LYS A 122 -1.29 16.43 22.43
CA LYS A 122 -2.53 16.88 21.78
C LYS A 122 -3.42 15.73 21.32
N MET A 123 -2.83 14.58 21.01
CA MET A 123 -3.55 13.38 20.63
C MET A 123 -4.03 12.57 21.84
N ASP A 124 -3.57 12.85 23.06
CA ASP A 124 -3.84 11.97 24.20
C ASP A 124 -5.33 11.76 24.48
N HIS A 125 -6.12 12.82 24.35
CA HIS A 125 -7.58 12.79 24.51
C HIS A 125 -8.34 12.20 23.30
N MET A 126 -7.64 11.87 22.21
CA MET A 126 -8.25 11.25 21.04
C MET A 126 -8.36 9.73 21.19
N SER A 127 -9.43 9.16 20.62
CA SER A 127 -9.65 7.72 20.56
C SER A 127 -8.45 6.97 19.95
N SER A 128 -8.12 5.78 20.46
CA SER A 128 -6.95 4.97 20.07
C SER A 128 -6.81 4.77 18.55
N TRP A 129 -7.91 4.59 17.82
CA TRP A 129 -7.88 4.43 16.37
C TRP A 129 -7.32 5.66 15.62
N LYS A 130 -7.43 6.87 16.19
CA LYS A 130 -6.86 8.10 15.62
C LYS A 130 -5.33 8.16 15.76
N LYS A 131 -4.76 7.30 16.61
CA LYS A 131 -3.31 7.18 16.86
C LYS A 131 -2.69 6.03 16.05
N ASP A 132 -3.50 5.09 15.57
CA ASP A 132 -3.05 3.89 14.88
C ASP A 132 -3.01 4.09 13.34
N SER A 133 -1.82 4.32 12.79
CA SER A 133 -1.60 4.54 11.35
C SER A 133 -2.18 3.43 10.46
N PRO A 134 -1.93 2.14 10.72
CA PRO A 134 -2.64 1.01 10.12
C PRO A 134 -4.17 1.16 10.01
N GLU A 135 -4.83 1.59 11.07
CA GLU A 135 -6.29 1.75 11.15
C GLU A 135 -6.75 2.99 10.40
N LEU A 136 -6.00 4.09 10.46
CA LEU A 136 -6.23 5.30 9.67
C LEU A 136 -6.16 5.02 8.16
N ILE A 137 -5.15 4.28 7.71
CA ILE A 137 -5.03 3.86 6.31
C ILE A 137 -6.20 2.96 5.93
N ARG A 138 -6.58 1.99 6.78
CA ARG A 138 -7.74 1.13 6.52
C ARG A 138 -9.02 1.93 6.32
N ARG A 139 -9.28 2.92 7.20
CA ARG A 139 -10.43 3.81 7.09
C ARG A 139 -10.38 4.67 5.83
N PHE A 140 -9.20 5.19 5.48
CA PHE A 140 -8.99 5.91 4.23
C PHE A 140 -9.34 5.06 3.01
N LEU A 141 -8.83 3.82 2.94
CA LEU A 141 -9.13 2.90 1.85
C LEU A 141 -10.63 2.64 1.75
N ARG A 142 -11.30 2.36 2.87
CA ARG A 142 -12.76 2.18 2.90
C ARG A 142 -13.51 3.42 2.40
N ASN A 143 -13.14 4.61 2.85
CA ASN A 143 -13.80 5.86 2.47
C ASN A 143 -13.59 6.20 0.99
N LYS A 144 -12.41 5.89 0.44
CA LYS A 144 -12.11 6.00 -0.98
C LYS A 144 -12.67 4.82 -1.80
N LYS A 145 -13.47 3.95 -1.17
CA LYS A 145 -13.98 2.71 -1.74
C LYS A 145 -12.89 1.75 -2.21
N LEU A 146 -11.62 1.95 -1.89
CA LEU A 146 -10.45 1.13 -2.25
C LEU A 146 -10.35 -0.18 -1.46
N THR A 147 -11.48 -0.87 -1.29
CA THR A 147 -11.56 -2.24 -0.77
C THR A 147 -11.43 -3.26 -1.90
N ASN A 148 -11.03 -4.49 -1.56
CA ASN A 148 -10.78 -5.61 -2.47
C ASN A 148 -9.68 -5.32 -3.51
N LEU A 149 -8.70 -4.48 -3.14
CA LEU A 149 -7.51 -4.20 -3.95
C LEU A 149 -6.63 -5.43 -4.07
N ALA A 150 -6.35 -6.08 -2.94
CA ALA A 150 -5.50 -7.25 -2.89
C ALA A 150 -6.19 -8.46 -3.49
N ARG A 151 -5.39 -9.23 -4.21
CA ARG A 151 -5.78 -10.45 -4.84
C ARG A 151 -5.29 -11.64 -4.05
N LEU A 152 -6.24 -12.33 -3.46
CA LEU A 152 -6.00 -13.52 -2.66
C LEU A 152 -6.39 -14.77 -3.47
N PRO A 153 -5.71 -15.90 -3.25
CA PRO A 153 -5.99 -17.13 -3.98
C PRO A 153 -7.32 -17.78 -3.58
N ALA A 154 -7.90 -17.40 -2.44
CA ALA A 154 -9.17 -17.93 -1.97
C ALA A 154 -10.37 -17.14 -2.55
N PRO A 155 -11.55 -17.76 -2.71
CA PRO A 155 -12.79 -17.07 -3.06
C PRO A 155 -13.15 -15.99 -2.04
N SER A 156 -13.73 -14.88 -2.50
CA SER A 156 -14.06 -13.71 -1.66
C SER A 156 -14.99 -14.04 -0.50
N ASN A 157 -15.98 -14.92 -0.71
CA ASN A 157 -16.91 -15.35 0.33
C ASN A 157 -16.28 -16.21 1.43
N ARG A 158 -15.03 -16.65 1.26
CA ARG A 158 -14.27 -17.45 2.24
C ARG A 158 -13.18 -16.65 2.93
N ILE A 159 -12.98 -15.39 2.57
CA ILE A 159 -11.96 -14.53 3.16
C ILE A 159 -12.63 -13.63 4.20
N PRO A 160 -12.28 -13.75 5.50
CA PRO A 160 -12.73 -12.81 6.50
C PRO A 160 -12.37 -11.38 6.15
N GLU A 161 -13.30 -10.45 6.36
CA GLU A 161 -13.14 -9.03 5.99
C GLU A 161 -11.86 -8.43 6.59
N ARG A 162 -11.55 -8.77 7.85
CA ARG A 162 -10.32 -8.35 8.53
C ARG A 162 -9.05 -8.80 7.79
N ILE A 163 -9.04 -10.01 7.24
CA ILE A 163 -7.91 -10.54 6.47
C ILE A 163 -7.81 -9.80 5.14
N GLN A 164 -8.92 -9.60 4.44
CA GLN A 164 -8.96 -8.83 3.19
C GLN A 164 -8.41 -7.41 3.40
N HIS A 165 -8.84 -6.71 4.46
CA HIS A 165 -8.36 -5.36 4.80
C HIS A 165 -6.85 -5.33 5.05
N GLY A 166 -6.33 -6.33 5.76
CA GLY A 166 -4.89 -6.44 6.01
C GLY A 166 -4.11 -6.56 4.70
N PHE A 167 -4.57 -7.39 3.77
CA PHE A 167 -3.93 -7.56 2.47
C PHE A 167 -4.14 -6.37 1.54
N ASP A 168 -5.32 -5.74 1.54
CA ASP A 168 -5.60 -4.51 0.78
C ASP A 168 -4.61 -3.41 1.16
N ARG A 169 -4.31 -3.26 2.45
CA ARG A 169 -3.29 -2.33 2.92
C ARG A 169 -1.92 -2.67 2.36
N LYS A 170 -1.51 -3.95 2.37
CA LYS A 170 -0.22 -4.37 1.79
C LYS A 170 -0.13 -4.09 0.29
N ALA A 171 -1.18 -4.43 -0.46
CA ALA A 171 -1.25 -4.15 -1.88
C ALA A 171 -1.21 -2.65 -2.17
N PHE A 172 -1.91 -1.85 -1.36
CA PHE A 172 -1.87 -0.40 -1.46
C PHE A 172 -0.46 0.15 -1.19
N SER A 173 0.20 -0.29 -0.12
CA SER A 173 1.59 0.08 0.17
C SER A 173 2.52 -0.32 -0.96
N ALA A 174 2.37 -1.51 -1.55
CA ALA A 174 3.16 -1.93 -2.70
C ALA A 174 2.97 -1.02 -3.92
N VAL A 175 1.74 -0.57 -4.20
CA VAL A 175 1.48 0.41 -5.26
C VAL A 175 2.15 1.76 -4.97
N ILE A 176 2.12 2.23 -3.72
CA ILE A 176 2.84 3.45 -3.35
C ILE A 176 4.36 3.28 -3.51
N GLY A 177 4.89 2.12 -3.13
CA GLY A 177 6.29 1.76 -3.36
C GLY A 177 6.63 1.79 -4.84
N TYR A 178 5.79 1.20 -5.69
CA TYR A 178 5.93 1.25 -7.15
C TYR A 178 5.99 2.69 -7.67
N ILE A 179 4.99 3.50 -7.31
CA ILE A 179 4.92 4.92 -7.71
C ILE A 179 6.20 5.66 -7.30
N SER A 180 6.73 5.39 -6.11
CA SER A 180 7.93 6.07 -5.58
C SER A 180 9.23 5.72 -6.31
N VAL A 181 9.32 4.54 -6.94
CA VAL A 181 10.51 4.12 -7.68
C VAL A 181 10.44 4.45 -9.17
N THR A 182 9.25 4.79 -9.68
CA THR A 182 9.03 5.17 -11.09
C THR A 182 8.82 6.66 -11.32
N ASN A 183 8.66 7.45 -10.25
CA ASN A 183 8.38 8.88 -10.34
C ASN A 183 9.31 9.69 -9.42
N GLU A 184 9.42 11.00 -9.66
CA GLU A 184 10.22 11.89 -8.83
C GLU A 184 9.69 11.97 -7.38
N LEU A 185 10.58 11.85 -6.41
CA LEU A 185 10.22 11.81 -4.99
C LEU A 185 9.47 13.07 -4.51
N THR A 186 9.80 14.24 -5.06
CA THR A 186 9.15 15.52 -4.69
C THR A 186 7.67 15.53 -5.10
N ILE A 187 7.39 15.08 -6.34
CA ILE A 187 6.06 14.93 -6.92
C ILE A 187 5.27 13.88 -6.12
N VAL A 188 5.86 12.72 -5.87
CA VAL A 188 5.24 11.65 -5.09
C VAL A 188 4.90 12.15 -3.68
N SER A 189 5.83 12.83 -3.00
CA SER A 189 5.58 13.38 -1.66
C SER A 189 4.42 14.40 -1.66
N LYS A 190 4.35 15.26 -2.67
CA LYS A 190 3.23 16.21 -2.82
C LYS A 190 1.91 15.48 -3.02
N PHE A 191 1.87 14.49 -3.90
CA PHE A 191 0.70 13.64 -4.15
C PHE A 191 0.23 12.91 -2.89
N LEU A 192 1.13 12.21 -2.20
CA LEU A 192 0.79 11.48 -0.97
C LEU A 192 0.22 12.43 0.09
N ARG A 193 0.83 13.61 0.22
CA ARG A 193 0.36 14.63 1.15
C ARG A 193 -1.06 15.07 0.84
N GLU A 194 -1.33 15.46 -0.41
CA GLU A 194 -2.59 16.09 -0.78
C GLU A 194 -3.75 15.10 -0.98
N LYS A 195 -3.47 13.93 -1.55
CA LYS A 195 -4.51 12.92 -1.88
C LYS A 195 -4.72 11.87 -0.81
N ILE A 196 -3.77 11.69 0.11
CA ILE A 196 -3.83 10.64 1.15
C ILE A 196 -3.76 11.22 2.56
N THR A 197 -2.63 11.80 2.96
CA THR A 197 -2.41 12.11 4.38
C THR A 197 -3.22 13.32 4.85
N ASN A 198 -3.42 14.36 4.03
CA ASN A 198 -4.29 15.48 4.35
C ASN A 198 -5.77 15.03 4.54
N PRO A 199 -6.36 14.22 3.64
CA PRO A 199 -7.67 13.63 3.87
C PRO A 199 -7.76 12.79 5.16
N ILE A 200 -6.72 12.02 5.48
CA ILE A 200 -6.65 11.26 6.75
C ILE A 200 -6.67 12.23 7.95
N ALA A 201 -5.80 13.24 7.92
CA ALA A 201 -5.70 14.25 8.97
C ALA A 201 -7.02 15.01 9.18
N ARG A 202 -7.70 15.42 8.11
CA ARG A 202 -9.02 16.06 8.19
C ARG A 202 -10.07 15.15 8.85
N ALA A 203 -10.02 13.84 8.59
CA ALA A 203 -10.92 12.88 9.22
C ALA A 203 -10.66 12.69 10.73
N ILE A 204 -9.47 13.05 11.22
CA ILE A 204 -9.13 13.07 12.64
C ILE A 204 -9.72 14.32 13.32
N LEU A 205 -9.69 15.47 12.64
CA LEU A 205 -10.13 16.78 13.17
C LEU A 205 -11.64 17.04 13.08
N LEU A 206 -12.30 16.57 12.02
CA LEU A 206 -13.70 16.90 11.72
C LEU A 206 -14.73 15.93 12.36
N ARG A 207 -14.29 15.10 13.32
CA ARG A 207 -15.13 14.14 14.07
C ARG A 207 -14.59 13.95 15.47
#